data_AF-A0A521EDW2-F1
#
_entry.id   AF-A0A521EDW2-F1
#
_cell.length_a   1.000
_cell.length_b   1.000
_cell.length_c   1.000
_cell.angle_alpha   90.00
_cell.angle_beta   90.00
_cell.angle_gamma   90.00
#
_symmetry.space_group_name_H-M   'P 1'
#
loop_
_entity.id
_entity.type
_entity.pdbx_description
1 polymer ?
#
loop_
_entity_poly.entity_id
_entity_poly.type
_entity_poly.pdbx_seq_one_letter_code
_entity_poly.pdbx_strand_id
1 'polypeptide(L)' 'MKKLKLVLFLVLILVLILLVVQNTASVQAHFLGFTAEMSLVVLLFLTGALGFVSGLVLGFLLKSRSVQSVEKKRKN' A
#
# COMPACT_ATOMS: atom_id res chain seq x y z
N MET A 1 -18.07 -14.72 -18.47
CA MET A 1 -16.85 -13.89 -18.28
C MET A 1 -16.83 -13.10 -16.95
N LYS A 2 -17.84 -12.27 -16.62
CA LYS A 2 -17.84 -11.48 -15.37
C LYS A 2 -17.87 -12.35 -14.09
N LYS A 3 -18.69 -13.39 -14.06
CA LYS A 3 -18.80 -14.32 -12.91
C LYS A 3 -17.50 -15.12 -12.68
N LEU A 4 -16.82 -15.54 -13.75
CA LEU A 4 -15.54 -16.25 -13.67
C LEU A 4 -14.43 -15.35 -13.10
N LYS A 5 -14.37 -14.08 -13.53
CA LYS A 5 -13.44 -13.10 -12.96
C LYS A 5 -13.72 -12.85 -11.48
N LEU A 6 -14.99 -12.77 -11.10
CA LEU A 6 -15.39 -12.60 -9.69
C LEU A 6 -14.97 -13.81 -8.84
N VAL A 7 -15.25 -15.03 -9.31
CA VAL A 7 -14.84 -16.27 -8.63
C VAL A 7 -13.33 -16.36 -8.52
N LEU A 8 -12.59 -16.07 -9.60
CA LEU A 8 -11.13 -16.06 -9.58
C LEU A 8 -10.56 -15.04 -8.58
N PHE A 9 -11.16 -13.85 -8.51
CA PHE A 9 -10.77 -12.83 -7.55
C PHE A 9 -11.05 -13.27 -6.11
N LEU A 10 -12.19 -13.91 -5.88
CA LEU A 10 -12.55 -14.46 -4.56
C LEU A 10 -11.58 -15.55 -4.12
N VAL A 11 -11.23 -16.46 -5.03
CA VAL A 11 -10.22 -17.51 -4.80
C VAL A 11 -8.87 -16.88 -4.50
N LEU A 12 -8.46 -15.86 -5.25
CA LEU A 12 -7.20 -15.16 -5.03
C LEU A 12 -7.14 -14.52 -3.64
N ILE A 13 -8.21 -13.85 -3.21
CA ILE A 13 -8.32 -13.29 -1.85
C ILE A 13 -8.21 -14.41 -0.81
N LEU A 14 -8.92 -15.52 -1.00
CA LEU A 14 -8.90 -16.65 -0.07
C LEU A 14 -7.49 -17.24 0.07
N VAL A 15 -6.78 -17.43 -1.06
CA VAL A 15 -5.40 -17.91 -1.09
C VAL A 15 -4.47 -16.93 -0.38
N LEU A 16 -4.67 -15.62 -0.56
CA LEU A 16 -3.90 -14.60 0.12
C LEU A 16 -4.08 -14.67 1.64
N ILE A 17 -5.32 -14.80 2.10
CA ILE A 17 -5.65 -14.95 3.53
C ILE A 17 -5.00 -16.22 4.08
N LEU A 18 -5.08 -17.34 3.36
CA LEU A 18 -4.43 -18.59 3.78
C LEU A 18 -2.91 -18.44 3.85
N LEU A 19 -2.28 -17.77 2.89
CA LEU A 19 -0.85 -17.46 2.96
C LEU A 19 -0.53 -16.61 4.17
N VAL A 20 -1.34 -15.61 4.52
CA VAL A 20 -1.14 -14.79 5.72
C VAL A 20 -1.22 -15.63 6.99
N VAL A 21 -2.28 -16.44 7.12
CA VAL A 21 -2.56 -17.25 8.32
C VAL A 21 -1.56 -18.41 8.46
N GLN A 22 -1.14 -19.02 7.35
CA GLN A 22 -0.13 -20.09 7.37
C GLN A 22 1.29 -19.54 7.52
N ASN A 23 1.55 -18.30 7.11
CA ASN A 23 2.82 -17.62 7.28
C ASN A 23 2.87 -16.87 8.63
N THR A 24 2.62 -17.60 9.72
CA THR A 24 2.87 -17.15 11.11
C THR A 24 4.36 -17.24 11.48
N ALA A 25 5.25 -17.04 10.52
CA ALA A 25 6.67 -16.86 10.81
C ALA A 25 6.84 -15.48 11.46
N SER A 26 7.02 -15.47 12.78
CA SER A 26 7.32 -14.25 13.53
C SER A 26 8.70 -13.75 13.14
N VAL A 27 8.78 -12.50 12.73
CA VAL A 27 10.03 -11.79 12.49
C VAL A 27 10.19 -10.71 13.55
N GLN A 28 11.43 -10.52 14.01
CA GLN A 28 11.78 -9.41 14.88
C GLN A 28 11.89 -8.13 14.06
N ALA A 29 10.84 -7.32 14.10
CA ALA A 29 10.83 -6.02 13.46
C ALA A 29 11.54 -5.00 14.35
N HIS A 30 12.51 -4.30 13.77
CA HIS A 30 13.26 -3.24 14.42
C HIS A 30 12.87 -1.91 13.75
N PHE A 31 12.20 -1.02 14.47
CA PHE A 31 11.73 0.25 13.93
C PHE A 31 12.04 1.40 14.91
N LEU A 32 12.88 2.35 14.49
CA LEU A 32 13.27 3.53 15.29
C LEU A 32 13.64 3.21 16.76
N GLY A 33 14.42 2.15 16.97
CA GLY A 33 14.88 1.73 18.31
C GLY A 33 13.89 0.85 19.08
N PHE A 34 12.69 0.60 18.55
CA PHE A 34 11.74 -0.36 19.09
C PHE A 34 11.88 -1.72 18.42
N THR A 35 11.86 -2.77 19.23
CA THR A 35 11.82 -4.17 18.79
C THR A 35 10.46 -4.77 19.10
N ALA A 36 9.83 -5.37 18.11
CA ALA A 36 8.57 -6.07 18.26
C ALA A 36 8.55 -7.34 17.42
N GLU A 37 8.02 -8.43 17.98
CA GLU A 37 7.75 -9.64 17.22
C GLU A 37 6.40 -9.51 16.53
N MET A 38 6.41 -9.58 15.20
CA MET A 38 5.20 -9.54 14.39
C MET A 38 5.33 -10.49 13.19
N SER A 39 4.21 -10.92 12.63
CA SER A 39 4.24 -11.66 11.36
C SER A 39 4.80 -10.77 10.25
N LEU A 40 5.70 -11.32 9.42
CA LEU A 40 6.26 -10.65 8.25
C LEU A 40 5.16 -10.07 7.33
N VAL A 41 4.04 -10.78 7.22
CA VAL A 41 2.93 -10.37 6.37
C VAL A 41 2.28 -9.10 6.88
N VAL A 42 2.07 -9.00 8.20
CA VAL A 42 1.55 -7.77 8.84
C VAL A 42 2.50 -6.60 8.57
N LEU A 43 3.82 -6.82 8.73
CA LEU A 43 4.82 -5.79 8.46
C LEU A 43 4.81 -5.32 7.00
N LEU A 44 4.68 -6.25 6.05
CA LEU A 44 4.60 -5.94 4.61
C LEU A 44 3.35 -5.12 4.28
N PHE A 45 2.19 -5.48 4.83
CA PHE A 45 0.97 -4.71 4.63
C PHE A 45 1.07 -3.31 5.25
N LEU A 46 1.62 -3.20 6.46
CA LEU A 46 1.76 -1.91 7.14
C LEU A 46 2.69 -0.97 6.37
N THR A 47 3.88 -1.46 6.00
CA THR A 47 4.87 -0.69 5.25
C THR A 47 4.40 -0.35 3.84
N GLY A 48 3.79 -1.31 3.15
CA GLY A 48 3.21 -1.09 1.82
C GLY A 48 2.07 -0.07 1.83
N ALA A 49 1.15 -0.16 2.80
CA ALA A 49 0.06 0.80 2.93
C ALA A 49 0.57 2.21 3.26
N LEU A 50 1.50 2.33 4.20
CA LEU A 50 2.12 3.62 4.55
C LEU A 50 2.84 4.24 3.34
N GLY A 51 3.64 3.45 2.62
CA GLY A 51 4.32 3.90 1.41
C GLY A 51 3.34 4.32 0.31
N PHE A 52 2.28 3.55 0.08
CA PHE A 52 1.25 3.85 -0.91
C PHE A 52 0.49 5.13 -0.58
N VAL A 53 0.00 5.28 0.65
CA VAL A 53 -0.70 6.50 1.09
C VAL A 53 0.21 7.72 0.99
N SER A 54 1.46 7.60 1.45
CA SER A 54 2.44 8.69 1.35
C SER A 54 2.71 9.08 -0.11
N GLY A 55 2.84 8.09 -0.99
CA GLY A 55 3.00 8.30 -2.44
C GLY A 55 1.78 8.99 -3.08
N LEU A 56 0.57 8.59 -2.72
CA LEU A 56 -0.66 9.25 -3.18
C LEU A 56 -0.73 10.70 -2.74
N VAL A 57 -0.48 10.96 -1.44
CA VAL A 57 -0.48 12.32 -0.88
C VAL A 57 0.54 13.19 -1.59
N LEU A 58 1.77 12.68 -1.79
CA LEU A 58 2.82 13.41 -2.47
C LEU A 58 2.47 13.69 -3.95
N GLY A 59 1.89 12.70 -4.63
CA GLY A 59 1.41 12.84 -6.01
C GLY A 59 0.34 13.93 -6.16
N PHE A 60 -0.64 13.98 -5.25
CA PHE A 60 -1.66 15.03 -5.25
C PHE A 60 -1.06 16.42 -4.94
N LEU A 61 -0.13 16.50 -3.99
CA LEU A 61 0.51 17.76 -3.61
C LEU A 61 1.37 18.34 -4.76
N LEU A 62 2.12 17.49 -5.45
CA LEU A 62 2.94 17.87 -6.60
C LEU A 62 2.08 18.25 -7.82
N LYS A 63 0.98 17.52 -8.07
CA LYS A 63 0.01 17.87 -9.14
C LYS A 63 -0.63 19.24 -8.90
N SER A 64 -0.95 19.59 -7.65
CA SER A 64 -1.51 20.91 -7.32
C SER A 64 -0.54 22.06 -7.62
N ARG A 65 0.78 21.84 -7.52
CA ARG A 65 1.79 22.88 -7.81
C ARG A 65 1.99 23.09 -9.31
N SER A 66 1.93 22.03 -10.13
CA SER A 66 2.10 22.18 -11.58
C SER A 66 0.93 22.91 -12.23
N VAL A 67 -0.30 22.71 -11.75
CA VAL A 67 -1.49 23.45 -12.23
C VAL A 67 -1.39 24.96 -11.95
N GLN A 68 -0.94 25.34 -10.75
CA GLN A 68 -0.75 26.77 -10.40
C GLN A 68 0.39 27.44 -11.19
N SER A 69 1.45 26.70 -11.51
CA SER A 69 2.57 27.24 -12.30
C SER A 69 2.19 27.50 -13.77
N VAL A 70 1.27 26.70 -14.34
CA VAL A 70 0.81 26.89 -15.73
C VAL A 70 -0.17 28.06 -15.83
N GLU A 71 -1.06 28.21 -14.85
CA GLU A 71 -2.05 29.30 -14.85
C GLU A 71 -1.41 30.69 -14.62
N LYS A 72 -0.37 30.76 -13.78
CA LYS A 72 0.40 32.00 -13.56
C LYS A 72 1.16 32.46 -14.80
N LYS A 73 1.59 31.54 -15.67
CA LYS A 73 2.30 31.84 -16.92
C LYS A 73 1.37 32.26 -18.07
N ARG A 74 0.06 31.98 -17.94
CA ARG A 74 -0.96 32.32 -18.96
C ARG A 74 -1.60 33.70 -18.72
N LYS A 75 -1.43 34.27 -17.52
CA LYS A 75 -1.93 35.58 -17.10
C LYS A 75 -0.91 36.71 -17.22
N ASN A 76 0.29 36.42 -17.71
CA ASN A 76 1.44 37.32 -17.81
C ASN A 76 1.98 37.32 -19.24
#